data_AF-D7I7T8-F1
#
_entry.id   AF-D7I7T8-F1
#
_cell.length_a   1.000
_cell.length_b   1.000
_cell.length_c   1.000
_cell.angle_alpha   90.00
_cell.angle_beta   90.00
_cell.angle_gamma   90.00
#
_symmetry.space_group_name_H-M   'P 1'
#
loop_
_entity.id
_entity.type
_entity.pdbx_description
1 polymer ?
#
loop_
_entity_poly.entity_id
_entity_poly.type
_entity_poly.pdbx_seq_one_letter_code
_entity_poly.pdbx_strand_id
1 'polypeptide(L)'
;MKKLLFLLFLGIFFSDLILGNSPNCNIRGCNMELSCSSRKIILKGKGSKPGETTRIPAIYPVEASINNNVLCLDFFSKVPSVTVSVINLDTNETVYLNTFINPVSLITLDLNLVEGTAYRLELLSKDYDLSGDFEL
;
A
#
# COMPACT_ATOMS: atom_id res chain seq x y z
N MET A 1 2.13 -47.96 -19.67
CA MET A 1 0.75 -47.71 -19.21
C MET A 1 0.77 -47.37 -17.72
N LYS A 2 0.36 -46.15 -17.36
CA LYS A 2 -0.33 -45.76 -16.12
C LYS A 2 -0.38 -44.23 -16.08
N LYS A 3 -1.20 -43.66 -16.97
CA LYS A 3 -1.77 -42.30 -16.86
C LYS A 3 -2.79 -42.27 -15.69
N LEU A 4 -2.43 -42.86 -14.55
CA LEU A 4 -3.32 -43.17 -13.45
C LEU A 4 -2.78 -42.69 -12.09
N LEU A 5 -1.74 -41.85 -12.09
CA LEU A 5 -1.30 -41.16 -10.88
C LEU A 5 -1.89 -39.75 -10.75
N PHE A 6 -2.57 -39.24 -11.79
CA PHE A 6 -3.12 -37.88 -11.81
C PHE A 6 -4.52 -37.78 -11.17
N LEU A 7 -5.15 -38.91 -10.82
CA LEU A 7 -6.51 -38.96 -10.28
C LEU A 7 -6.58 -39.13 -8.75
N LEU A 8 -5.44 -39.15 -8.05
CA LEU A 8 -5.41 -39.29 -6.58
C LEU A 8 -5.41 -37.94 -5.83
N PHE A 9 -5.45 -36.81 -6.54
CA PHE A 9 -5.50 -35.46 -5.94
C PHE A 9 -6.90 -34.85 -5.83
N LEU A 10 -7.96 -35.56 -6.26
CA LEU A 10 -9.31 -35.01 -6.33
C LEU A 10 -10.26 -35.46 -5.21
N GLY A 11 -9.74 -36.13 -4.17
CA GLY A 11 -10.56 -36.90 -3.23
C GLY A 11 -10.41 -36.59 -1.74
N ILE A 12 -9.81 -35.47 -1.34
CA ILE A 12 -9.74 -35.08 0.08
C ILE A 12 -10.04 -33.58 0.23
N PHE A 13 -11.20 -33.20 -0.29
CA PHE A 13 -12.01 -32.13 0.31
C PHE A 13 -13.23 -32.85 0.90
N PHE A 14 -13.68 -32.40 2.06
CA PHE A 14 -14.82 -32.90 2.85
C PHE A 14 -14.52 -34.06 3.81
N SER A 15 -13.97 -33.71 4.98
CA SER A 15 -14.65 -33.96 6.27
C SER A 15 -13.80 -33.42 7.42
N ASP A 16 -14.30 -32.37 8.06
CA ASP A 16 -13.78 -31.81 9.31
C ASP A 16 -13.87 -32.82 10.48
N LEU A 17 -13.16 -32.46 11.58
CA LEU A 17 -13.44 -32.81 12.99
C LEU A 17 -12.90 -34.21 13.46
N ILE A 18 -12.03 -34.39 14.47
CA ILE A 18 -12.04 -33.89 15.88
C ILE A 18 -10.68 -34.20 16.58
N LEU A 19 -10.28 -33.31 17.50
CA LEU A 19 -9.38 -33.43 18.68
C LEU A 19 -7.92 -33.92 18.54
N GLY A 20 -7.00 -32.98 18.69
CA GLY A 20 -5.69 -33.19 19.28
C GLY A 20 -5.30 -31.96 20.10
N ASN A 21 -5.38 -32.05 21.43
CA ASN A 21 -5.02 -30.97 22.35
C ASN A 21 -3.54 -30.60 22.23
N SER A 22 -3.24 -29.33 21.96
CA SER A 22 -1.93 -28.73 22.21
C SER A 22 -2.14 -27.31 22.73
N PRO A 23 -1.67 -26.96 23.94
CA PRO A 23 -1.71 -25.60 24.43
C PRO A 23 -0.47 -24.90 23.89
N ASN A 24 -0.53 -24.34 22.69
CA ASN A 24 0.53 -23.43 22.26
C ASN A 24 0.04 -22.41 21.25
N CYS A 25 0.03 -21.16 21.73
CA CYS A 25 0.10 -19.94 20.95
C CYS A 25 -0.87 -19.87 19.75
N ASN A 26 -2.12 -19.51 20.03
CA ASN A 26 -2.91 -18.77 19.05
C ASN A 26 -2.29 -17.37 18.87
N ILE A 27 -1.14 -17.29 18.20
CA ILE A 27 -0.97 -16.17 17.26
C ILE A 27 -1.84 -16.57 16.07
N ARG A 28 -3.15 -16.40 16.27
CA ARG A 28 -3.98 -15.89 15.20
C ARG A 28 -3.32 -14.56 14.90
N GLY A 29 -2.38 -14.57 13.97
CA GLY A 29 -2.03 -13.38 13.24
C GLY A 29 -3.34 -12.96 12.62
N CYS A 30 -4.11 -12.18 13.37
CA CYS A 30 -4.97 -11.19 12.79
C CYS A 30 -3.98 -10.28 12.06
N ASN A 31 -3.55 -10.70 10.87
CA ASN A 31 -3.64 -9.81 9.75
C ASN A 31 -5.13 -9.47 9.72
N MET A 32 -5.53 -8.52 10.56
CA MET A 32 -6.58 -7.61 10.20
C MET A 32 -6.02 -7.02 8.93
N GLU A 33 -6.34 -7.67 7.81
CA GLU A 33 -6.43 -7.01 6.55
C GLU A 33 -7.43 -5.91 6.88
N LEU A 34 -6.88 -4.73 7.24
CA LEU A 34 -7.62 -3.49 7.18
C LEU A 34 -7.92 -3.39 5.70
N SER A 35 -8.99 -4.07 5.29
CA SER A 35 -9.86 -3.63 4.23
C SER A 35 -10.43 -2.31 4.73
N CYS A 36 -9.56 -1.31 4.83
CA CYS A 36 -9.96 0.00 4.39
C CYS A 36 -10.55 -0.29 3.01
N SER A 37 -11.82 0.06 2.82
CA SER A 37 -12.36 0.28 1.49
C SER A 37 -11.63 1.50 0.88
N SER A 38 -10.29 1.47 0.88
CA SER A 38 -9.42 2.52 0.43
C SER A 38 -9.14 2.30 -1.04
N ARG A 39 -9.18 3.39 -1.80
CA ARG A 39 -8.75 3.37 -3.18
C ARG A 39 -7.23 3.37 -3.19
N LYS A 40 -6.63 2.43 -3.91
CA LYS A 40 -5.18 2.38 -4.11
C LYS A 40 -4.73 3.58 -4.95
N ILE A 41 -3.71 4.29 -4.49
CA ILE A 41 -3.04 5.34 -5.27
C ILE A 41 -1.94 4.67 -6.08
N ILE A 42 -1.98 4.82 -7.40
CA ILE A 42 -0.99 4.23 -8.30
C ILE A 42 0.26 5.13 -8.31
N LEU A 43 1.26 4.71 -7.54
CA LEU A 43 2.57 5.36 -7.54
C LEU A 43 3.33 5.03 -8.83
N LYS A 44 4.02 6.04 -9.38
CA LYS A 44 4.90 5.97 -10.54
C LYS A 44 6.19 6.72 -10.23
N GLY A 45 7.29 6.34 -10.87
CA GLY A 45 8.52 7.14 -10.75
C GLY A 45 8.30 8.52 -11.36
N LYS A 46 8.77 9.57 -10.70
CA LYS A 46 8.69 10.93 -11.25
C LYS A 46 9.62 11.05 -12.46
N GLY A 47 9.10 11.64 -13.54
CA GLY A 47 9.87 11.93 -14.76
C GLY A 47 10.72 13.18 -14.61
N SER A 48 11.59 13.41 -15.60
CA SER A 48 12.54 14.53 -15.58
C SER A 48 11.85 15.90 -15.71
N LYS A 49 10.61 15.94 -16.22
CA LYS A 49 9.79 17.17 -16.32
C LYS A 49 8.49 17.05 -15.51
N PRO A 50 7.89 18.19 -15.12
CA PRO A 50 6.58 18.20 -14.49
C PRO A 50 5.54 17.46 -15.34
N GLY A 51 4.80 16.52 -14.73
CA GLY A 51 3.78 15.72 -15.41
C GLY A 51 4.33 14.51 -16.20
N GLU A 52 5.65 14.38 -16.36
CA GLU A 52 6.24 13.15 -16.88
C GLU A 52 6.29 12.09 -15.75
N THR A 53 5.98 10.84 -16.08
CA THR A 53 6.19 9.70 -15.18
C THR A 53 7.06 8.65 -15.88
N THR A 54 8.01 8.07 -15.15
CA THR A 54 8.81 6.95 -15.64
C THR A 54 8.09 5.62 -15.41
N ARG A 55 8.58 4.56 -16.08
CA ARG A 55 8.06 3.21 -15.93
C ARG A 55 8.05 2.80 -14.46
N ILE A 56 7.01 2.09 -14.07
CA ILE A 56 6.83 1.48 -12.75
C ILE A 56 8.08 0.64 -12.39
N PRO A 57 8.87 0.99 -11.35
CA PRO A 57 9.89 0.14 -10.77
C PRO A 57 9.32 -1.21 -10.36
N ALA A 58 10.13 -2.27 -10.48
CA ALA A 58 9.68 -3.64 -10.21
C ALA A 58 9.19 -3.86 -8.78
N ILE A 59 9.67 -3.07 -7.81
CA ILE A 59 9.28 -3.13 -6.40
C ILE A 59 9.31 -1.71 -5.82
N TYR A 60 8.16 -1.21 -5.35
CA TYR A 60 8.12 0.00 -4.53
C TYR A 60 8.36 -0.36 -3.06
N PRO A 61 9.09 0.45 -2.28
CA PRO A 61 9.24 0.22 -0.84
C PRO A 61 7.98 0.59 -0.04
N VAL A 62 6.96 1.13 -0.70
CA VAL A 62 5.75 1.68 -0.09
C VAL A 62 4.53 1.48 -0.98
N GLU A 63 3.40 1.15 -0.38
CA GLU A 63 2.07 1.25 -0.99
C GLU A 63 1.29 2.41 -0.40
N ALA A 64 0.47 3.05 -1.24
CA ALA A 64 -0.36 4.18 -0.85
C ALA A 64 -1.84 3.90 -1.14
N SER A 65 -2.71 4.27 -0.22
CA SER A 65 -4.16 4.23 -0.41
C SER A 65 -4.84 5.36 0.34
N ILE A 66 -6.03 5.75 -0.13
CA ILE A 66 -6.81 6.84 0.44
C ILE A 66 -8.20 6.33 0.80
N ASN A 67 -8.67 6.63 2.01
CA ASN A 67 -10.03 6.36 2.45
C ASN A 67 -10.61 7.65 3.04
N ASN A 68 -11.51 8.30 2.30
CA ASN A 68 -11.89 9.68 2.58
C ASN A 68 -10.62 10.50 2.83
N ASN A 69 -10.57 11.22 3.94
CA ASN A 69 -9.49 12.11 4.32
C ASN A 69 -8.26 11.41 4.90
N VAL A 70 -8.28 10.09 5.07
CA VAL A 70 -7.20 9.33 5.70
C VAL A 70 -6.29 8.70 4.65
N LEU A 71 -5.11 9.31 4.47
CA LEU A 71 -4.03 8.78 3.63
C LEU A 71 -3.27 7.69 4.40
N CYS A 72 -3.17 6.51 3.80
CA CYS A 72 -2.46 5.36 4.33
C CYS A 72 -1.21 5.08 3.49
N LEU A 73 -0.03 5.05 4.12
CA LEU A 73 1.25 4.70 3.51
C LEU A 73 1.80 3.45 4.22
N ASP A 74 1.86 2.32 3.52
CA ASP A 74 2.39 1.07 4.07
C ASP A 74 3.81 0.82 3.56
N PHE A 75 4.80 1.01 4.42
CA PHE A 75 6.21 0.81 4.10
C PHE A 75 6.63 -0.65 4.34
N PHE A 76 6.98 -1.35 3.27
CA PHE A 76 7.38 -2.77 3.31
C PHE A 76 8.76 -3.02 3.92
N SER A 77 9.57 -1.97 4.05
CA SER A 77 10.87 -2.01 4.69
C SER A 77 11.20 -0.66 5.29
N LYS A 78 12.14 -0.64 6.25
CA LYS A 78 12.60 0.62 6.83
C LYS A 78 13.32 1.46 5.77
N VAL A 79 12.84 2.68 5.55
CA VAL A 79 13.49 3.67 4.66
C VAL A 79 14.22 4.70 5.52
N PRO A 80 15.46 5.13 5.22
CA PRO A 80 16.20 6.07 6.08
C PRO A 80 15.46 7.40 6.34
N SER A 81 14.86 7.95 5.28
CA SER A 81 14.06 9.18 5.32
C SER A 81 13.14 9.23 4.11
N VAL A 82 11.93 9.75 4.28
CA VAL A 82 11.00 10.06 3.17
C VAL A 82 10.28 11.37 3.45
N THR A 83 10.26 12.25 2.47
CA THR A 83 9.42 13.45 2.46
C THR A 83 8.14 13.13 1.72
N VAL A 84 7.02 13.35 2.41
CA VAL A 84 5.66 13.18 1.89
C VAL A 84 5.08 14.55 1.64
N SER A 85 4.64 14.80 0.41
CA SER A 85 3.86 15.99 0.08
C SER A 85 2.54 15.62 -0.59
N VAL A 86 1.51 16.43 -0.31
CA VAL A 86 0.23 16.36 -1.02
C VAL A 86 -0.02 17.72 -1.64
N ILE A 87 -0.24 17.73 -2.96
CA ILE A 87 -0.39 18.93 -3.77
C ILE A 87 -1.81 18.95 -4.31
N ASN A 88 -2.54 20.05 -4.10
CA ASN A 88 -3.80 20.31 -4.78
C ASN A 88 -3.51 20.60 -6.26
N LEU A 89 -4.08 19.85 -7.19
CA LEU A 89 -3.78 19.99 -8.62
C LEU A 89 -4.46 21.21 -9.27
N ASP A 90 -5.55 21.72 -8.69
CA ASP A 90 -6.26 22.89 -9.19
C ASP A 90 -5.52 24.19 -8.83
N THR A 91 -5.03 24.28 -7.58
CA THR A 91 -4.33 25.47 -7.08
C THR A 91 -2.81 25.37 -7.18
N ASN A 92 -2.28 24.17 -7.39
CA ASN A 92 -0.86 23.84 -7.32
C ASN A 92 -0.22 24.17 -5.95
N GLU A 93 -1.03 24.24 -4.89
CA GLU A 93 -0.57 24.48 -3.52
C GLU A 93 -0.27 23.15 -2.79
N THR A 94 0.80 23.14 -2.01
CA THR A 94 1.14 22.03 -1.11
C THR A 94 0.27 22.10 0.13
N VAL A 95 -0.71 21.20 0.24
CA VAL A 95 -1.66 21.13 1.38
C VAL A 95 -1.14 20.29 2.54
N TYR A 96 -0.14 19.45 2.29
CA TYR A 96 0.57 18.69 3.32
C TYR A 96 2.04 18.54 2.95
N LEU A 97 2.93 18.68 3.93
CA LEU A 97 4.36 18.43 3.78
C LEU A 97 4.94 17.97 5.12
N ASN A 98 5.54 16.79 5.13
CA ASN A 98 6.29 16.31 6.29
C ASN A 98 7.41 15.35 5.88
N THR A 99 8.47 15.27 6.68
CA THR A 99 9.55 14.31 6.51
C THR A 99 9.54 13.31 7.66
N PHE A 100 9.45 12.02 7.32
CA PHE A 100 9.51 10.92 8.28
C PHE A 100 10.90 10.31 8.26
N ILE A 101 11.47 10.09 9.45
CA ILE A 101 12.78 9.47 9.64
C ILE A 101 12.59 8.01 10.03
N ASN A 102 13.28 7.10 9.33
CA ASN A 102 13.18 5.66 9.54
C ASN A 102 11.75 5.08 9.52
N PRO A 103 10.80 5.53 8.66
CA PRO A 103 9.47 4.93 8.60
C PRO A 103 9.53 3.45 8.25
N VAL A 104 8.64 2.67 8.88
CA VAL A 104 8.43 1.25 8.64
C VAL A 104 6.96 0.93 8.95
N SER A 105 6.36 0.00 8.19
CA SER A 105 4.96 -0.38 8.32
C SER A 105 3.99 0.79 8.02
N LEU A 106 2.74 0.65 8.47
CA LEU A 106 1.65 1.58 8.17
C LEU A 106 1.81 2.93 8.88
N ILE A 107 1.74 3.99 8.09
CA ILE A 107 1.53 5.38 8.52
C ILE A 107 0.15 5.83 8.05
N THR A 108 -0.65 6.36 8.97
CA THR A 108 -1.95 6.95 8.66
C THR A 108 -1.90 8.45 8.92
N LEU A 109 -2.35 9.24 7.95
CA LEU A 109 -2.37 10.70 8.00
C LEU A 109 -3.82 11.14 7.79
N ASP A 110 -4.40 11.79 8.80
CA ASP A 110 -5.68 12.48 8.65
C ASP A 110 -5.42 13.85 8.02
N LEU A 111 -5.95 14.04 6.82
CA LEU A 111 -5.72 15.21 5.99
C LEU A 111 -7.03 15.98 5.83
N ASN A 112 -7.00 17.30 5.96
CA ASN A 112 -8.18 18.15 5.72
C ASN A 112 -8.38 18.40 4.21
N LEU A 113 -8.60 17.34 3.44
CA LEU A 113 -8.80 17.41 2.00
C LEU A 113 -10.27 17.69 1.65
N VAL A 114 -10.49 18.16 0.42
CA VAL A 114 -11.79 18.56 -0.12
C VAL A 114 -12.29 17.49 -1.09
N GLU A 115 -13.55 17.06 -0.92
CA GLU A 115 -14.21 16.10 -1.81
C GLU A 115 -14.30 16.62 -3.26
N GLY A 116 -14.13 15.73 -4.25
CA GLY A 116 -14.15 16.09 -5.67
C GLY A 116 -12.96 16.94 -6.14
N THR A 117 -11.93 17.11 -5.30
CA THR A 117 -10.68 17.79 -5.68
C THR A 117 -9.61 16.76 -6.05
N ALA A 118 -8.88 17.01 -7.13
CA ALA A 118 -7.77 16.19 -7.54
C ALA A 118 -6.48 16.60 -6.80
N TYR A 119 -5.76 15.60 -6.30
CA TYR A 119 -4.52 15.77 -5.57
C TYR A 119 -3.42 14.90 -6.16
N ARG A 120 -2.18 15.30 -5.91
CA ARG A 120 -1.00 14.49 -6.17
C ARG A 120 -0.25 14.22 -4.88
N LEU A 121 -0.04 12.94 -4.60
CA LEU A 121 0.88 12.48 -3.58
C LEU A 121 2.28 12.43 -4.20
N GLU A 122 3.27 13.05 -3.55
CA GLU A 122 4.69 12.84 -3.88
C GLU A 122 5.44 12.27 -2.67
N LEU A 123 6.31 11.30 -2.94
CA LEU A 123 7.15 10.63 -1.96
C LEU A 123 8.60 10.72 -2.43
N LEU A 124 9.40 11.54 -1.75
CA LEU A 124 10.80 11.75 -2.06
C LEU A 124 11.69 11.10 -1.01
N SER A 125 12.51 10.15 -1.43
CA SER A 125 13.59 9.58 -0.63
C SER A 125 14.91 9.67 -1.41
N LYS A 126 16.00 9.21 -0.81
CA LYS A 126 17.30 9.11 -1.47
C LYS A 126 17.26 8.16 -2.67
N ASP A 127 16.52 7.05 -2.54
CA ASP A 127 16.56 5.94 -3.49
C ASP A 127 15.38 5.94 -4.47
N TYR A 128 14.38 6.79 -4.23
CA TYR A 128 13.19 6.88 -5.08
C TYR A 128 12.56 8.27 -5.03
N ASP A 129 11.96 8.65 -6.15
CA ASP A 129 11.10 9.82 -6.30
C ASP A 129 9.81 9.33 -6.97
N LEU A 130 8.74 9.25 -6.17
CA LEU A 130 7.47 8.66 -6.58
C LEU A 130 6.36 9.70 -6.54
N SER A 131 5.42 9.56 -7.46
CA SER A 131 4.20 10.36 -7.46
C SER A 131 3.00 9.54 -7.90
N GLY A 132 1.82 9.90 -7.39
CA GLY A 132 0.56 9.31 -7.80
C GLY A 132 -0.58 10.29 -7.58
N ASP A 133 -1.41 10.44 -8.60
CA ASP A 133 -2.59 11.30 -8.55
C ASP A 133 -3.77 10.52 -7.97
N PHE A 134 -4.63 11.21 -7.22
CA PHE A 134 -5.83 10.66 -6.63
C PHE A 134 -6.91 11.75 -6.48
N GLU A 135 -8.15 11.32 -6.36
CA GLU A 135 -9.31 12.17 -6.10
C GLU A 135 -10.04 11.62 -4.88
N LEU A 136 -10.71 12.50 -4.13
CA LEU A 136 -11.63 12.13 -3.05
C LEU A 136 -13.03 11.88 -3.60
#